data_AF-A0A7W4K5Q6-F1
#
_entry.id   AF-A0A7W4K5Q6-F1
#
_cell.length_a   1.000
_cell.length_b   1.000
_cell.length_c   1.000
_cell.angle_alpha   90.00
_cell.angle_beta   90.00
_cell.angle_gamma   90.00
#
_symmetry.space_group_name_H-M   'P 1'
#
loop_
_entity.id
_entity.type
_entity.pdbx_description
1 polymer ?
#
loop_
_entity_poly.entity_id
_entity_poly.type
_entity_poly.pdbx_seq_one_letter_code
_entity_poly.pdbx_strand_id
1 'polypeptide(L)'
;MQTGYVIVAHTGSLIAVDPEGMFHIIPGFLHQDGRPLLRCDAALRPCVARDGALVPIDGLACSDPQWTDGAARIGLRRGDRYGSVHPNGTEIEFDRDTQQGWEYFLLLPEADLPAIARFAERAWLVPDAGQVVTPARATALCAIHAGKSEYRIDENIQALRALPPDATDVVLTRRTYCIGRFVAYRPLVYYACFGADAQFALLRASLDALLAVGRYDGDLCIITDRDDLRDWIPERFAGTLHILRKTPTRHEEFWRSRYEIADLEGIGAYGPILYVDTDVCAVADISIILHRIALSGKICVGTEEYPASITNPPSLLTVADSMGGTLFRMDGHDPGYRFGFNSGIIGFASMRIARDPFRRVAGTMDRLLRAGTWIPFMDQAVANYLFHKLGIVDTETLSGHVQAGTPTRLYSHVRPADTQVLVHFWATPGKDRETILRAMTATRLAERAAREAGRIRQHVTLPPSP
;
A
#
# COMPACT_ATOMS: atom_id res chain seq x y z
N MET A 1 19.00 22.87 -23.55
CA MET A 1 19.96 21.98 -22.88
C MET A 1 20.05 20.72 -23.71
N GLN A 2 21.24 20.29 -24.12
CA GLN A 2 21.40 18.99 -24.76
C GLN A 2 20.99 17.92 -23.74
N THR A 3 20.03 17.07 -24.09
CA THR A 3 19.66 15.91 -23.30
C THR A 3 20.84 14.95 -23.31
N GLY A 4 21.60 14.94 -22.21
CA GLY A 4 22.66 13.97 -22.00
C GLY A 4 22.08 12.58 -21.74
N TYR A 5 22.83 11.55 -22.10
CA TYR A 5 22.54 10.19 -21.66
C TYR A 5 23.41 9.85 -20.46
N VAL A 6 22.86 9.08 -19.53
CA VAL A 6 23.59 8.48 -18.42
C VAL A 6 23.81 6.99 -18.70
N ILE A 7 24.95 6.47 -18.26
CA ILE A 7 25.25 5.05 -18.37
C ILE A 7 24.95 4.38 -17.03
N VAL A 8 24.10 3.36 -17.07
CA VAL A 8 23.67 2.57 -15.91
C VAL A 8 24.25 1.17 -16.05
N ALA A 9 24.89 0.67 -15.01
CA ALA A 9 25.36 -0.71 -14.95
C ALA A 9 24.18 -1.67 -15.06
N HIS A 10 24.37 -2.85 -15.68
CA HIS A 10 23.29 -3.84 -15.77
C HIS A 10 22.68 -4.16 -14.42
N THR A 11 23.35 -3.92 -13.28
CA THR A 11 22.82 -4.09 -11.93
C THR A 11 21.68 -3.14 -11.55
N GLY A 12 21.36 -2.13 -12.37
CA GLY A 12 20.38 -1.10 -12.06
C GLY A 12 20.96 0.09 -11.28
N SER A 13 22.27 0.28 -11.35
CA SER A 13 23.02 1.27 -10.58
C SER A 13 23.70 2.29 -11.47
N LEU A 14 23.73 3.55 -11.05
CA LEU A 14 24.48 4.60 -11.73
C LEU A 14 25.98 4.35 -11.65
N ILE A 15 26.74 4.83 -12.63
CA ILE A 15 28.19 4.72 -12.66
C ILE A 15 28.77 6.11 -12.43
N ALA A 16 29.64 6.25 -11.42
CA ALA A 16 30.44 7.45 -11.22
C ALA A 16 31.91 7.19 -11.52
N VAL A 17 32.63 8.25 -11.84
CA VAL A 17 34.07 8.21 -12.10
C VAL A 17 34.77 9.11 -11.11
N ASP A 18 35.75 8.57 -10.39
CA ASP A 18 36.53 9.35 -9.42
C ASP A 18 37.67 10.16 -10.09
N PRO A 19 38.39 11.01 -9.34
CA PRO A 19 39.51 11.78 -9.88
C PRO A 19 40.65 10.92 -10.43
N GLU A 20 40.87 9.72 -9.87
CA GLU A 20 41.86 8.75 -10.36
C GLU A 20 41.43 8.02 -11.65
N GLY A 21 40.16 8.17 -12.07
CA GLY A 21 39.61 7.54 -13.26
C GLY A 21 39.12 6.10 -13.04
N MET A 22 38.85 5.72 -11.79
CA MET A 22 38.18 4.47 -11.43
C MET A 22 36.66 4.63 -11.53
N PHE A 23 35.99 3.54 -11.89
CA PHE A 23 34.55 3.49 -12.11
C PHE A 23 33.86 2.84 -10.91
N HIS A 24 33.03 3.62 -10.23
CA HIS A 24 32.29 3.22 -9.03
C HIS A 24 30.82 3.02 -9.36
N ILE A 25 30.23 1.98 -8.79
CA ILE A 25 28.80 1.71 -8.88
C ILE A 25 28.09 2.37 -7.71
N ILE A 26 27.18 3.29 -8.01
CA ILE A 26 26.34 3.96 -7.03
C ILE A 26 24.99 3.25 -7.00
N PRO A 27 24.60 2.64 -5.87
CA PRO A 27 23.32 1.95 -5.74
C PRO A 27 22.13 2.88 -6.03
N GLY A 28 21.21 2.41 -6.89
CA GLY A 28 19.97 3.12 -7.24
C GLY A 28 20.11 4.17 -8.35
N PHE A 29 19.04 4.92 -8.56
CA PHE A 29 18.91 5.91 -9.66
C PHE A 29 19.02 7.37 -9.20
N LEU A 30 19.18 7.60 -7.90
CA LEU A 30 19.38 8.94 -7.34
C LEU A 30 20.85 9.13 -7.01
N HIS A 31 21.48 10.08 -7.68
CA HIS A 31 22.86 10.44 -7.44
C HIS A 31 22.95 11.34 -6.20
N GLN A 32 23.57 10.85 -5.12
CA GLN A 32 23.64 11.55 -3.83
C GLN A 32 25.05 11.84 -3.33
N ASP A 33 26.09 11.25 -3.94
CA ASP A 33 27.47 11.33 -3.44
C ASP A 33 28.32 12.43 -4.09
N GLY A 34 27.75 13.19 -5.03
CA GLY A 34 28.39 14.34 -5.69
C GLY A 34 29.49 13.98 -6.69
N ARG A 35 29.79 12.69 -6.89
CA ARG A 35 30.82 12.25 -7.86
C ARG A 35 30.35 12.42 -9.31
N PRO A 36 31.22 12.78 -10.26
CA PRO A 36 30.81 12.90 -11.66
C PRO A 36 30.24 11.59 -12.20
N LEU A 37 28.98 11.61 -12.64
CA LEU A 37 28.36 10.46 -13.31
C LEU A 37 28.98 10.23 -14.70
N LEU A 38 29.10 8.95 -15.07
CA LEU A 38 29.44 8.52 -16.42
C LEU A 38 28.24 8.76 -17.34
N ARG A 39 28.49 9.53 -18.40
CA ARG A 39 27.52 9.99 -19.38
C ARG A 39 27.96 9.65 -20.79
N CYS A 40 27.08 9.87 -21.76
CA CYS A 40 27.47 9.99 -23.17
C CYS A 40 27.11 11.36 -23.73
N ASP A 41 27.98 11.87 -24.60
CA ASP A 41 27.66 13.03 -25.44
C ASP A 41 26.76 12.65 -26.63
N ALA A 42 26.45 13.63 -27.49
CA ALA A 42 25.61 13.42 -28.67
C ALA A 42 26.22 12.46 -29.72
N ALA A 43 27.53 12.25 -29.68
CA ALA A 43 28.25 11.29 -30.52
C ALA A 43 28.44 9.92 -29.81
N LEU A 44 27.73 9.71 -28.69
CA LEU A 44 27.80 8.51 -27.86
C LEU A 44 29.18 8.22 -27.28
N ARG A 45 30.04 9.23 -27.15
CA ARG A 45 31.33 9.09 -26.50
C ARG A 45 31.15 9.12 -24.98
N PRO A 46 31.70 8.16 -24.24
CA PRO A 46 31.71 8.20 -22.78
C PRO A 46 32.39 9.46 -22.25
N CYS A 47 31.70 10.18 -21.36
CA CYS A 47 32.14 11.46 -20.82
C CYS A 47 31.83 11.56 -19.31
N VAL A 48 32.47 12.50 -18.64
CA VAL A 48 32.12 12.96 -17.30
C VAL A 48 31.85 14.46 -17.31
N ALA A 49 30.93 14.92 -16.47
CA ALA A 49 30.71 16.36 -16.30
C ALA A 49 31.82 16.96 -15.44
N ARG A 50 32.53 17.96 -15.96
CA ARG A 50 33.53 18.76 -15.24
C ARG A 50 33.27 20.23 -15.54
N ASP A 51 33.07 21.05 -14.50
CA ASP A 51 32.79 22.49 -14.62
C ASP A 51 31.64 22.83 -15.59
N GLY A 52 30.61 21.97 -15.64
CA GLY A 52 29.44 22.13 -16.52
C GLY A 52 29.65 21.68 -17.98
N ALA A 53 30.84 21.20 -18.34
CA ALA A 53 31.14 20.64 -19.66
C ALA A 53 31.26 19.11 -19.62
N LEU A 54 30.83 18.43 -20.70
CA LEU A 54 31.10 17.01 -20.88
C LEU A 54 32.51 16.83 -21.43
N VAL A 55 33.36 16.17 -20.66
CA VAL A 55 34.74 15.85 -21.02
C VAL A 55 34.83 14.36 -21.37
N PRO A 56 35.19 13.98 -22.60
CA PRO A 56 35.41 12.58 -22.96
C PRO A 56 36.46 11.91 -22.09
N ILE A 57 36.25 10.64 -21.78
CA ILE A 57 37.25 9.82 -21.06
C ILE A 57 38.14 9.14 -22.09
N ASP A 58 39.43 9.49 -22.09
CA ASP A 58 40.39 8.96 -23.06
C ASP A 58 40.47 7.42 -23.03
N GLY A 59 40.39 6.83 -24.22
CA GLY A 59 40.47 5.40 -24.43
C GLY A 59 39.21 4.62 -24.06
N LEU A 60 38.15 5.27 -23.54
CA LEU A 60 36.86 4.64 -23.25
C LEU A 60 35.89 4.83 -24.44
N ALA A 61 35.25 3.75 -24.87
CA ALA A 61 34.31 3.75 -25.98
C ALA A 61 33.07 2.90 -25.68
N CYS A 62 31.96 3.21 -26.36
CA CYS A 62 30.76 2.39 -26.37
C CYS A 62 30.78 1.44 -27.58
N SER A 63 30.16 0.27 -27.46
CA SER A 63 29.75 -0.52 -28.63
C SER A 63 28.61 0.19 -29.37
N ASP A 64 28.26 -0.33 -30.55
CA ASP A 64 27.05 0.11 -31.25
C ASP A 64 25.81 -0.09 -30.36
N PRO A 65 24.97 0.94 -30.19
CA PRO A 65 23.81 0.88 -29.31
C PRO A 65 22.67 0.04 -29.92
N GLN A 66 22.12 -0.86 -29.12
CA GLN A 66 20.89 -1.58 -29.44
C GLN A 66 19.70 -0.86 -28.81
N TRP A 67 19.03 0.00 -29.59
CA TRP A 67 17.94 0.83 -29.10
C TRP A 67 16.63 0.05 -28.90
N THR A 68 15.92 0.38 -27.84
CA THR A 68 14.55 -0.07 -27.54
C THR A 68 13.83 1.09 -26.82
N ASP A 69 12.79 1.62 -27.45
CA ASP A 69 11.90 2.64 -26.88
C ASP A 69 12.57 3.90 -26.27
N GLY A 70 13.76 4.25 -26.78
CA GLY A 70 14.53 5.42 -26.34
C GLY A 70 15.51 5.16 -25.20
N ALA A 71 15.73 3.89 -24.85
CA ALA A 71 16.90 3.40 -24.11
C ALA A 71 17.77 2.57 -25.07
N ALA A 72 19.06 2.39 -24.77
CA ALA A 72 19.90 1.46 -25.52
C ALA A 72 20.73 0.55 -24.64
N ARG A 73 21.03 -0.65 -25.14
CA ARG A 73 22.07 -1.50 -24.57
C ARG A 73 23.38 -1.23 -25.28
N ILE A 74 24.44 -1.06 -24.50
CA ILE A 74 25.80 -0.85 -24.99
C ILE A 74 26.76 -1.75 -24.22
N GLY A 75 27.89 -2.10 -24.82
CA GLY A 75 29.10 -2.51 -24.12
C GLY A 75 29.99 -1.31 -23.86
N LEU A 76 30.76 -1.33 -22.77
CA LEU A 76 31.83 -0.38 -22.52
C LEU A 76 33.17 -1.05 -22.84
N ARG A 77 34.09 -0.32 -23.48
CA ARG A 77 35.41 -0.83 -23.85
C ARG A 77 36.50 0.18 -23.53
N ARG A 78 37.61 -0.26 -22.95
CA ARG A 78 38.82 0.54 -22.73
C ARG A 78 39.99 -0.11 -23.46
N GLY A 79 40.49 0.54 -24.51
CA GLY A 79 41.41 -0.10 -25.46
C GLY A 79 40.73 -1.29 -26.15
N ASP A 80 41.29 -2.49 -25.99
CA ASP A 80 40.74 -3.73 -26.55
C ASP A 80 39.99 -4.60 -25.52
N ARG A 81 39.83 -4.13 -24.28
CA ARG A 81 39.15 -4.88 -23.21
C ARG A 81 37.76 -4.33 -22.93
N TYR A 82 36.80 -5.23 -22.75
CA TYR A 82 35.42 -4.91 -22.36
C TYR A 82 35.29 -4.77 -20.85
N GLY A 83 34.45 -3.81 -20.45
CA GLY A 83 34.08 -3.55 -19.07
C GLY A 83 33.02 -4.53 -18.57
N SER A 84 33.20 -5.04 -17.35
CA SER A 84 32.22 -5.85 -16.62
C SER A 84 32.06 -5.31 -15.19
N VAL A 85 30.90 -5.54 -14.59
CA VAL A 85 30.70 -5.21 -13.16
C VAL A 85 31.44 -6.26 -12.33
N HIS A 86 32.34 -5.84 -11.45
CA HIS A 86 33.08 -6.75 -10.58
C HIS A 86 32.09 -7.55 -9.69
N PRO A 87 32.37 -8.82 -9.32
CA PRO A 87 31.43 -9.66 -8.57
C PRO A 87 30.98 -9.10 -7.21
N ASN A 88 31.72 -8.17 -6.62
CA ASN A 88 31.28 -7.47 -5.39
C ASN A 88 30.19 -6.41 -5.66
N GLY A 89 29.90 -6.07 -6.92
CA GLY A 89 28.90 -5.10 -7.34
C GLY A 89 29.28 -3.64 -7.14
N THR A 90 30.54 -3.31 -6.85
CA THR A 90 30.96 -1.93 -6.50
C THR A 90 31.75 -1.22 -7.58
N GLU A 91 32.36 -1.93 -8.52
CA GLU A 91 33.30 -1.37 -9.49
C GLU A 91 33.11 -1.95 -10.90
N ILE A 92 33.66 -1.27 -11.91
CA ILE A 92 33.75 -1.78 -13.28
C ILE A 92 35.20 -2.12 -13.60
N GLU A 93 35.43 -3.34 -14.06
CA GLU A 93 36.75 -3.84 -14.49
C GLU A 93 36.79 -4.05 -16.00
N PHE A 94 37.89 -3.62 -16.63
CA PHE A 94 38.11 -3.77 -18.08
C PHE A 94 39.12 -4.89 -18.34
N ASP A 95 38.74 -6.13 -18.08
CA ASP A 95 39.59 -7.32 -18.16
C ASP A 95 39.16 -8.32 -19.25
N ARG A 96 37.94 -8.18 -19.79
CA ARG A 96 37.35 -9.14 -20.74
C ARG A 96 37.82 -8.93 -22.17
N ASP A 97 38.14 -10.01 -22.88
CA ASP A 97 38.44 -9.96 -24.32
C ASP A 97 37.16 -9.89 -25.19
N THR A 98 36.04 -10.36 -24.67
CA THR A 98 34.73 -10.35 -25.35
C THR A 98 33.62 -9.96 -24.39
N GLN A 99 32.62 -9.23 -24.90
CA GLN A 99 31.42 -8.91 -24.14
C GLN A 99 30.54 -10.17 -23.99
N GLN A 100 30.26 -10.57 -22.75
CA GLN A 100 29.26 -11.61 -22.52
C GLN A 100 27.85 -11.06 -22.76
N GLY A 101 26.92 -11.89 -23.26
CA GLY A 101 25.57 -11.42 -23.63
C GLY A 101 24.74 -10.83 -22.48
N TRP A 102 25.12 -11.11 -21.22
CA TRP A 102 24.50 -10.56 -20.02
C TRP A 102 25.24 -9.34 -19.44
N GLU A 103 26.49 -9.08 -19.89
CA GLU A 103 27.33 -7.96 -19.47
C GLU A 103 27.08 -6.76 -20.41
N TYR A 104 25.95 -6.09 -20.24
CA TYR A 104 25.67 -4.84 -20.93
C TYR A 104 25.52 -3.68 -19.95
N PHE A 105 25.47 -2.47 -20.49
CA PHE A 105 25.14 -1.25 -19.79
C PHE A 105 23.91 -0.64 -20.46
N LEU A 106 23.06 0.01 -19.67
CA LEU A 106 21.93 0.76 -20.21
C LEU A 106 22.33 2.21 -20.42
N LEU A 107 22.11 2.70 -21.63
CA LEU A 107 22.17 4.10 -21.97
C LEU A 107 20.75 4.68 -21.87
N LEU A 108 20.54 5.59 -20.92
CA LEU A 108 19.23 6.18 -20.63
C LEU A 108 19.31 7.70 -20.76
N PRO A 109 18.31 8.38 -21.35
CA PRO A 109 18.18 9.82 -21.23
C PRO A 109 18.16 10.23 -19.75
N GLU A 110 18.97 11.22 -19.37
CA GLU A 110 19.06 11.67 -17.97
C GLU A 110 17.70 12.15 -17.44
N ALA A 111 16.85 12.69 -18.32
CA ALA A 111 15.49 13.14 -18.01
C ALA A 111 14.56 12.00 -17.51
N ASP A 112 14.94 10.73 -17.69
CA ASP A 112 14.12 9.59 -17.29
C ASP A 112 14.45 9.06 -15.89
N LEU A 113 15.62 9.41 -15.35
CA LEU A 113 16.02 8.98 -14.03
C LEU A 113 14.97 9.29 -12.95
N PRO A 114 14.31 10.47 -12.92
CA PRO A 114 13.26 10.75 -11.95
C PRO A 114 12.04 9.82 -12.08
N ALA A 115 11.72 9.36 -13.28
CA ALA A 115 10.59 8.46 -13.51
C ALA A 115 10.89 7.04 -13.03
N ILE A 116 12.10 6.54 -13.30
CA ILE A 116 12.57 5.25 -12.80
C ILE A 116 12.70 5.28 -11.28
N ALA A 117 13.29 6.35 -10.72
CA ALA A 117 13.41 6.55 -9.27
C ALA A 117 12.03 6.54 -8.60
N ARG A 118 11.05 7.26 -9.15
CA ARG A 118 9.66 7.27 -8.63
C ARG A 118 9.04 5.88 -8.56
N PHE A 119 9.29 5.03 -9.55
CA PHE A 119 8.84 3.64 -9.50
C PHE A 119 9.59 2.87 -8.40
N ALA A 120 10.92 3.01 -8.35
CA ALA A 120 11.78 2.31 -7.40
C ALA A 120 11.54 2.73 -5.93
N GLU A 121 11.06 3.94 -5.67
CA GLU A 121 10.77 4.44 -4.31
C GLU A 121 9.48 3.88 -3.71
N ARG A 122 8.66 3.20 -4.51
CA ARG A 122 7.35 2.69 -4.07
C ARG A 122 7.35 1.19 -3.91
N ALA A 123 6.55 0.72 -2.98
CA ALA A 123 6.11 -0.66 -2.99
C ALA A 123 4.95 -0.81 -3.97
N TRP A 124 4.89 -1.97 -4.65
CA TRP A 124 3.90 -2.28 -5.67
C TRP A 124 3.30 -3.66 -5.42
N LEU A 125 1.98 -3.74 -5.35
CA LEU A 125 1.25 -5.00 -5.39
C LEU A 125 1.15 -5.49 -6.84
N VAL A 126 1.57 -6.73 -7.07
CA VAL A 126 1.45 -7.41 -8.36
C VAL A 126 0.29 -8.39 -8.26
N PRO A 127 -0.89 -8.07 -8.83
CA PRO A 127 -2.13 -8.81 -8.58
C PRO A 127 -2.00 -10.29 -8.93
N ASP A 128 -1.42 -10.59 -10.10
CA ASP A 128 -1.29 -11.97 -10.61
C ASP A 128 -0.37 -12.84 -9.74
N ALA A 129 0.57 -12.23 -9.03
CA ALA A 129 1.49 -12.92 -8.13
C ALA A 129 1.03 -12.90 -6.66
N GLY A 130 0.03 -12.08 -6.32
CA GLY A 130 -0.35 -11.82 -4.92
C GLY A 130 0.80 -11.29 -4.07
N GLN A 131 1.80 -10.66 -4.69
CA GLN A 131 3.06 -10.28 -4.06
C GLN A 131 3.23 -8.76 -4.04
N VAL A 132 3.73 -8.24 -2.93
CA VAL A 132 4.25 -6.87 -2.85
C VAL A 132 5.74 -6.87 -3.20
N VAL A 133 6.11 -6.09 -4.21
CA VAL A 133 7.48 -5.78 -4.60
C VAL A 133 7.90 -4.51 -3.87
N THR A 134 8.92 -4.59 -3.04
CA THR A 134 9.43 -3.44 -2.27
C THR A 134 10.54 -2.71 -3.03
N PRO A 135 10.79 -1.43 -2.71
CA PRO A 135 11.87 -0.62 -3.31
C PRO A 135 13.21 -1.34 -3.47
N ALA A 136 13.69 -1.97 -2.39
CA ALA A 136 14.98 -2.67 -2.36
C ALA A 136 15.06 -3.88 -3.31
N ARG A 137 13.91 -4.40 -3.79
CA ARG A 137 13.82 -5.52 -4.73
C ARG A 137 13.38 -5.08 -6.13
N ALA A 138 12.90 -3.85 -6.27
CA ALA A 138 12.20 -3.38 -7.47
C ALA A 138 13.15 -3.07 -8.63
N THR A 139 14.44 -2.87 -8.42
CA THR A 139 15.35 -2.49 -9.51
C THR A 139 16.75 -3.11 -9.38
N ALA A 140 16.79 -4.43 -9.31
CA ALA A 140 18.04 -5.16 -9.48
C ALA A 140 18.19 -5.57 -10.95
N LEU A 141 19.41 -5.57 -11.45
CA LEU A 141 19.72 -6.07 -12.78
C LEU A 141 19.00 -5.31 -13.92
N CYS A 142 18.85 -3.97 -13.80
CA CYS A 142 18.20 -3.14 -14.82
C CYS A 142 16.79 -3.62 -15.18
N ALA A 143 16.15 -4.31 -14.24
CA ALA A 143 14.84 -4.90 -14.40
C ALA A 143 14.06 -4.81 -13.09
N ILE A 144 12.75 -4.84 -13.25
CA ILE A 144 11.79 -4.90 -12.17
C ILE A 144 11.40 -6.36 -11.97
N HIS A 145 11.62 -6.87 -10.77
CA HIS A 145 11.39 -8.28 -10.44
C HIS A 145 10.11 -8.46 -9.62
N ALA A 146 9.23 -9.31 -10.12
CA ALA A 146 7.99 -9.72 -9.46
C ALA A 146 7.90 -11.26 -9.43
N GLY A 147 8.29 -11.86 -8.31
CA GLY A 147 8.44 -13.31 -8.20
C GLY A 147 9.52 -13.83 -9.17
N LYS A 148 9.11 -14.65 -10.14
CA LYS A 148 10.00 -15.16 -11.22
C LYS A 148 9.91 -14.33 -12.51
N SER A 149 9.14 -13.26 -12.50
CA SER A 149 8.95 -12.40 -13.67
C SER A 149 9.92 -11.23 -13.61
N GLU A 150 10.57 -10.98 -14.74
CA GLU A 150 11.50 -9.88 -14.96
C GLU A 150 10.89 -8.92 -16.00
N TYR A 151 10.85 -7.62 -15.67
CA TYR A 151 10.38 -6.54 -16.55
C TYR A 151 11.53 -5.57 -16.76
N ARG A 152 12.15 -5.63 -17.93
CA ARG A 152 13.37 -4.87 -18.19
C ARG A 152 13.08 -3.38 -18.33
N ILE A 153 13.92 -2.52 -17.77
CA ILE A 153 13.72 -1.06 -17.79
C ILE A 153 13.74 -0.52 -19.23
N ASP A 154 14.63 -1.03 -20.09
CA ASP A 154 14.73 -0.59 -21.49
C ASP A 154 13.47 -0.91 -22.31
N GLU A 155 12.78 -2.01 -22.00
CA GLU A 155 11.50 -2.38 -22.63
C GLU A 155 10.30 -1.61 -22.05
N ASN A 156 10.49 -0.88 -20.96
CA ASN A 156 9.40 -0.26 -20.19
C ASN A 156 9.58 1.23 -19.96
N ILE A 157 10.62 1.84 -20.53
CA ILE A 157 10.99 3.22 -20.22
C ILE A 157 9.87 4.21 -20.54
N GLN A 158 9.09 3.96 -21.59
CA GLN A 158 7.94 4.80 -21.95
C GLN A 158 6.82 4.72 -20.91
N ALA A 159 6.52 3.51 -20.42
CA ALA A 159 5.52 3.32 -19.36
C ALA A 159 5.98 4.00 -18.05
N LEU A 160 7.27 3.92 -17.72
CA LEU A 160 7.85 4.59 -16.57
C LEU A 160 7.83 6.11 -16.73
N ARG A 161 8.22 6.67 -17.89
CA ARG A 161 8.13 8.12 -18.18
C ARG A 161 6.71 8.65 -18.04
N ALA A 162 5.74 7.88 -18.52
CA ALA A 162 4.32 8.24 -18.46
C ALA A 162 3.72 8.12 -17.05
N LEU A 163 4.45 7.55 -16.08
CA LEU A 163 3.96 7.35 -14.72
C LEU A 163 3.80 8.69 -13.99
N PRO A 164 2.58 9.19 -13.68
CA PRO A 164 2.44 10.46 -12.98
C PRO A 164 2.92 10.38 -11.52
N PRO A 165 3.21 11.52 -10.86
CA PRO A 165 3.60 11.55 -9.44
C PRO A 165 2.57 10.94 -8.48
N ASP A 166 1.31 10.86 -8.85
CA ASP A 166 0.21 10.29 -8.07
C ASP A 166 -0.30 8.96 -8.66
N ALA A 167 0.50 8.31 -9.51
CA ALA A 167 0.13 7.05 -10.14
C ALA A 167 -0.28 5.99 -9.12
N THR A 168 -1.49 5.45 -9.30
CA THR A 168 -2.02 4.35 -8.51
C THR A 168 -1.71 2.99 -9.12
N ASP A 169 -1.41 2.94 -10.42
CA ASP A 169 -0.96 1.73 -11.11
C ASP A 169 -0.05 2.04 -12.30
N VAL A 170 0.62 0.99 -12.79
CA VAL A 170 1.37 0.98 -14.04
C VAL A 170 1.30 -0.41 -14.65
N VAL A 171 1.31 -0.46 -15.98
CA VAL A 171 1.38 -1.71 -16.74
C VAL A 171 2.75 -1.78 -17.39
N LEU A 172 3.46 -2.87 -17.12
CA LEU A 172 4.76 -3.16 -17.68
C LEU A 172 4.68 -4.35 -18.63
N THR A 173 5.50 -4.35 -19.67
CA THR A 173 5.62 -5.44 -20.64
C THR A 173 6.89 -6.23 -20.38
N ARG A 174 6.86 -7.54 -20.60
CA ARG A 174 8.03 -8.42 -20.61
C ARG A 174 7.97 -9.34 -21.82
N ARG A 175 9.13 -9.70 -22.35
CA ARG A 175 9.23 -10.61 -23.52
C ARG A 175 8.36 -10.11 -24.69
N THR A 176 8.25 -8.78 -24.84
CA THR A 176 7.50 -8.10 -25.90
C THR A 176 5.96 -8.23 -25.89
N TYR A 177 5.38 -9.27 -25.29
CA TYR A 177 3.91 -9.50 -25.33
C TYR A 177 3.24 -9.75 -23.98
N CYS A 178 3.98 -10.16 -22.95
CA CYS A 178 3.39 -10.42 -21.64
C CYS A 178 3.25 -9.11 -20.87
N ILE A 179 2.05 -8.77 -20.45
CA ILE A 179 1.81 -7.61 -19.59
C ILE A 179 1.74 -8.01 -18.12
N GLY A 180 2.16 -7.11 -17.24
CA GLY A 180 2.03 -7.22 -15.79
C GLY A 180 1.53 -5.90 -15.23
N ARG A 181 0.48 -5.96 -14.41
CA ARG A 181 -0.04 -4.79 -13.71
C ARG A 181 0.64 -4.66 -12.35
N PHE A 182 1.03 -3.45 -12.00
CA PHE A 182 1.59 -3.08 -10.71
C PHE A 182 0.68 -2.02 -10.11
N VAL A 183 0.18 -2.24 -8.90
CA VAL A 183 -0.68 -1.30 -8.18
C VAL A 183 0.12 -0.72 -7.03
N ALA A 184 0.18 0.61 -6.91
CA ALA A 184 0.91 1.27 -5.83
C ALA A 184 0.41 0.74 -4.48
N TYR A 185 1.34 0.36 -3.60
CA TYR A 185 1.02 -0.29 -2.34
C TYR A 185 1.71 0.41 -1.18
N ARG A 186 1.05 1.43 -0.64
CA ARG A 186 1.43 2.15 0.57
C ARG A 186 0.21 2.16 1.49
N PRO A 187 0.00 1.09 2.27
CA PRO A 187 -1.21 0.96 3.06
C PRO A 187 -1.28 2.00 4.18
N LEU A 188 -2.50 2.45 4.48
CA LEU A 188 -2.82 3.29 5.63
C LEU A 188 -4.00 2.68 6.37
N VAL A 189 -3.84 2.44 7.68
CA VAL A 189 -4.97 2.16 8.57
C VAL A 189 -5.27 3.41 9.38
N TYR A 190 -6.54 3.78 9.50
CA TYR A 190 -6.91 4.97 10.27
C TYR A 190 -8.09 4.75 11.21
N TYR A 191 -8.07 5.53 12.29
CA TYR A 191 -9.03 5.49 13.38
C TYR A 191 -9.60 6.90 13.63
N ALA A 192 -10.79 6.94 14.21
CA ALA A 192 -11.37 8.14 14.82
C ALA A 192 -11.58 7.87 16.31
N CYS A 193 -10.87 8.56 17.18
CA CYS A 193 -10.91 8.33 18.63
C CYS A 193 -10.82 9.65 19.39
N PHE A 194 -11.79 9.87 20.28
CA PHE A 194 -11.97 11.15 20.97
C PHE A 194 -12.38 10.96 22.42
N GLY A 195 -12.14 11.98 23.24
CA GLY A 195 -12.62 12.05 24.61
C GLY A 195 -11.78 11.29 25.63
N ALA A 196 -12.44 10.58 26.55
CA ALA A 196 -11.83 10.09 27.79
C ALA A 196 -10.84 8.92 27.60
N ASP A 197 -9.96 8.74 28.59
CA ASP A 197 -8.96 7.66 28.66
C ASP A 197 -9.50 6.27 28.34
N ALA A 198 -10.73 5.95 28.73
CA ALA A 198 -11.35 4.66 28.42
C ALA A 198 -11.46 4.39 26.90
N GLN A 199 -11.71 5.42 26.09
CA GLN A 199 -11.76 5.28 24.63
C GLN A 199 -10.36 5.04 24.05
N PHE A 200 -9.33 5.67 24.63
CA PHE A 200 -7.95 5.50 24.18
C PHE A 200 -7.33 4.20 24.68
N ALA A 201 -7.76 3.69 25.83
CA ALA A 201 -7.43 2.34 26.29
C ALA A 201 -7.98 1.28 25.32
N LEU A 202 -9.21 1.49 24.83
CA LEU A 202 -9.81 0.66 23.79
C LEU A 202 -9.08 0.78 22.45
N LEU A 203 -8.75 2.00 21.99
CA LEU A 203 -7.91 2.24 20.82
C LEU A 203 -6.58 1.50 20.93
N ARG A 204 -5.89 1.60 22.08
CA ARG A 204 -4.62 0.91 22.31
C ARG A 204 -4.77 -0.60 22.21
N ALA A 205 -5.84 -1.17 22.76
CA ALA A 205 -6.12 -2.60 22.63
C ALA A 205 -6.35 -3.03 21.16
N SER A 206 -7.05 -2.21 20.37
CA SER A 206 -7.24 -2.44 18.94
C SER A 206 -5.93 -2.34 18.15
N LEU A 207 -5.11 -1.32 18.44
CA LEU A 207 -3.78 -1.16 17.84
C LEU A 207 -2.84 -2.31 18.20
N ASP A 208 -2.84 -2.77 19.44
CA ASP A 208 -2.06 -3.94 19.86
C ASP A 208 -2.46 -5.19 19.05
N ALA A 209 -3.75 -5.42 18.85
CA ALA A 209 -4.25 -6.51 18.00
C ALA A 209 -3.79 -6.35 16.55
N LEU A 210 -3.95 -5.16 15.97
CA LEU A 210 -3.56 -4.84 14.59
C LEU A 210 -2.06 -5.07 14.35
N LEU A 211 -1.20 -4.61 15.26
CA LEU A 211 0.25 -4.70 15.09
C LEU A 211 0.76 -6.11 15.41
N ALA A 212 0.28 -6.76 16.48
CA ALA A 212 0.82 -8.04 16.94
C ALA A 212 0.23 -9.25 16.20
N VAL A 213 -1.11 -9.27 16.06
CA VAL A 213 -1.84 -10.38 15.40
C VAL A 213 -2.05 -10.06 13.93
N GLY A 214 -2.48 -8.84 13.63
CA GLY A 214 -2.68 -8.34 12.27
C GLY A 214 -1.39 -8.17 11.47
N ARG A 215 -0.23 -8.12 12.15
CA ARG A 215 1.10 -7.93 11.54
C ARG A 215 1.19 -6.70 10.65
N TYR A 216 0.41 -5.68 10.98
CA TYR A 216 0.44 -4.42 10.25
C TYR A 216 1.75 -3.68 10.52
N ASP A 217 2.40 -3.25 9.44
CA ASP A 217 3.67 -2.52 9.46
C ASP A 217 3.62 -1.20 8.64
N GLY A 218 2.44 -0.83 8.13
CA GLY A 218 2.23 0.41 7.39
C GLY A 218 2.04 1.64 8.29
N ASP A 219 1.70 2.77 7.66
CA ASP A 219 1.47 4.03 8.38
C ASP A 219 0.10 4.03 9.09
N LEU A 220 -0.05 4.85 10.12
CA LEU A 220 -1.31 5.02 10.86
C LEU A 220 -1.79 6.47 10.78
N CYS A 221 -3.09 6.68 10.65
CA CYS A 221 -3.69 8.00 10.90
C CYS A 221 -4.70 7.92 12.03
N ILE A 222 -4.68 8.87 12.95
CA ILE A 222 -5.66 8.95 14.03
C ILE A 222 -6.26 10.35 14.04
N ILE A 223 -7.58 10.39 13.87
CA ILE A 223 -8.38 11.61 13.99
C ILE A 223 -8.78 11.75 15.47
N THR A 224 -8.38 12.84 16.11
CA THR A 224 -8.50 12.97 17.57
C THR A 224 -8.47 14.41 18.09
N ASP A 225 -8.97 14.60 19.30
CA ASP A 225 -8.90 15.82 20.11
C ASP A 225 -7.71 15.85 21.08
N ARG A 226 -6.94 14.75 21.23
CA ARG A 226 -5.90 14.61 22.27
C ARG A 226 -4.49 14.99 21.86
N ASP A 227 -3.84 15.80 22.70
CA ASP A 227 -2.44 16.21 22.55
C ASP A 227 -1.42 15.13 22.85
N ASP A 228 -1.75 14.26 23.80
CA ASP A 228 -0.92 13.18 24.33
C ASP A 228 -1.12 11.84 23.61
N LEU A 229 -1.68 11.84 22.39
CA LEU A 229 -1.96 10.61 21.63
C LEU A 229 -0.75 9.65 21.54
N ARG A 230 0.48 10.18 21.48
CA ARG A 230 1.70 9.36 21.38
C ARG A 230 1.86 8.39 22.55
N ASP A 231 1.39 8.73 23.75
CA ASP A 231 1.47 7.89 24.95
C ASP A 231 0.53 6.66 24.86
N TRP A 232 -0.42 6.70 23.93
CA TRP A 232 -1.39 5.64 23.68
C TRP A 232 -0.98 4.70 22.54
N ILE A 233 0.04 5.05 21.76
CA ILE A 233 0.52 4.23 20.65
C ILE A 233 1.45 3.13 21.19
N PRO A 234 1.23 1.86 20.81
CA PRO A 234 2.13 0.78 21.21
C PRO A 234 3.58 1.02 20.74
N GLU A 235 4.56 0.81 21.62
CA GLU A 235 6.00 1.00 21.34
C GLU A 235 6.50 0.20 20.11
N ARG A 236 5.84 -0.91 19.79
CA ARG A 236 6.16 -1.75 18.63
C ARG A 236 5.80 -1.11 17.28
N PHE A 237 5.07 0.01 17.27
CA PHE A 237 4.69 0.69 16.04
C PHE A 237 5.92 1.38 15.43
N ALA A 238 6.35 0.89 14.27
CA ALA A 238 7.51 1.42 13.55
C ALA A 238 7.17 2.32 12.36
N GLY A 239 5.89 2.41 11.99
CA GLY A 239 5.42 3.23 10.86
C GLY A 239 5.32 4.71 11.20
N THR A 240 4.85 5.50 10.23
CA THR A 240 4.57 6.92 10.45
C THR A 240 3.20 7.11 11.10
N LEU A 241 3.15 7.86 12.20
CA LEU A 241 1.89 8.29 12.82
C LEU A 241 1.48 9.67 12.30
N HIS A 242 0.35 9.72 11.62
CA HIS A 242 -0.34 10.94 11.23
C HIS A 242 -1.43 11.27 12.25
N ILE A 243 -1.51 12.54 12.65
CA ILE A 243 -2.51 12.98 13.62
C ILE A 243 -3.36 14.08 12.98
N LEU A 244 -4.65 13.83 12.84
CA LEU A 244 -5.60 14.80 12.29
C LEU A 244 -6.41 15.38 13.45
N ARG A 245 -6.12 16.63 13.81
CA ARG A 245 -6.71 17.26 14.99
C ARG A 245 -8.10 17.78 14.74
N LYS A 246 -9.06 17.31 15.55
CA LYS A 246 -10.45 17.76 15.55
C LYS A 246 -10.97 17.80 16.98
N THR A 247 -11.77 18.81 17.30
CA THR A 247 -12.41 18.97 18.61
C THR A 247 -13.91 18.91 18.40
N PRO A 248 -14.51 17.71 18.30
CA PRO A 248 -15.94 17.59 18.08
C PRO A 248 -16.68 18.15 19.28
N THR A 249 -17.62 19.06 19.03
CA THR A 249 -18.46 19.66 20.08
C THR A 249 -19.73 18.87 20.34
N ARG A 250 -20.08 17.98 19.40
CA ARG A 250 -21.27 17.14 19.46
C ARG A 250 -20.96 15.71 19.00
N HIS A 251 -21.82 14.78 19.37
CA HIS A 251 -21.62 13.36 19.07
C HIS A 251 -21.70 13.05 17.57
N GLU A 252 -22.45 13.83 16.79
CA GLU A 252 -22.55 13.66 15.34
C GLU A 252 -21.25 14.03 14.62
N GLU A 253 -20.51 14.99 15.17
CA GLU A 253 -19.21 15.40 14.64
C GLU A 253 -18.16 14.28 14.84
N PHE A 254 -18.27 13.55 15.96
CA PHE A 254 -17.49 12.33 16.20
C PHE A 254 -17.77 11.29 15.10
N TRP A 255 -19.04 10.97 14.83
CA TRP A 255 -19.39 9.98 13.81
C TRP A 255 -18.97 10.41 12.39
N ARG A 256 -19.17 11.69 12.07
CA ARG A 256 -18.80 12.28 10.77
C ARG A 256 -17.29 12.22 10.52
N SER A 257 -16.47 12.34 11.57
CA SER A 257 -15.01 12.49 11.44
C SER A 257 -14.34 11.38 10.61
N ARG A 258 -14.87 10.15 10.62
CA ARG A 258 -14.32 9.04 9.81
C ARG A 258 -14.36 9.29 8.30
N TYR A 259 -15.27 10.13 7.82
CA TYR A 259 -15.38 10.51 6.39
C TYR A 259 -14.51 11.72 6.02
N GLU A 260 -13.80 12.31 6.98
CA GLU A 260 -13.03 13.54 6.77
C GLU A 260 -11.52 13.29 6.67
N ILE A 261 -11.12 12.02 6.48
CA ILE A 261 -9.73 11.62 6.20
C ILE A 261 -9.16 12.30 4.95
N ALA A 262 -10.03 12.80 4.07
CA ALA A 262 -9.65 13.56 2.88
C ALA A 262 -8.92 14.88 3.17
N ASP A 263 -8.98 15.36 4.43
CA ASP A 263 -8.28 16.55 4.92
C ASP A 263 -6.82 16.26 5.31
N LEU A 264 -6.40 14.98 5.38
CA LEU A 264 -5.01 14.63 5.63
C LEU A 264 -4.14 15.07 4.45
N GLU A 265 -3.13 15.88 4.71
CA GLU A 265 -2.15 16.29 3.71
C GLU A 265 -1.40 15.06 3.15
N GLY A 266 -1.25 14.99 1.83
CA GLY A 266 -0.57 13.88 1.18
C GLY A 266 -1.35 12.56 1.14
N ILE A 267 -2.61 12.52 1.60
CA ILE A 267 -3.44 11.30 1.61
C ILE A 267 -3.54 10.60 0.23
N GLY A 268 -3.38 11.36 -0.86
CA GLY A 268 -3.39 10.82 -2.23
C GLY A 268 -2.25 9.84 -2.54
N ALA A 269 -1.17 9.85 -1.75
CA ALA A 269 -0.05 8.91 -1.90
C ALA A 269 -0.28 7.55 -1.22
N TYR A 270 -1.39 7.39 -0.50
CA TYR A 270 -1.75 6.15 0.20
C TYR A 270 -2.75 5.31 -0.59
N GLY A 271 -2.60 4.00 -0.44
CA GLY A 271 -3.44 3.00 -1.07
C GLY A 271 -2.84 1.61 -0.86
N PRO A 272 -3.58 0.63 -0.34
CA PRO A 272 -4.98 0.68 0.13
C PRO A 272 -5.15 1.49 1.42
N ILE A 273 -6.34 2.01 1.67
CA ILE A 273 -6.69 2.72 2.91
C ILE A 273 -7.82 1.96 3.62
N LEU A 274 -7.69 1.74 4.93
CA LEU A 274 -8.65 1.01 5.75
C LEU A 274 -9.02 1.83 7.00
N TYR A 275 -10.29 2.20 7.11
CA TYR A 275 -10.89 2.69 8.35
C TYR A 275 -11.23 1.52 9.27
N VAL A 276 -10.98 1.70 10.57
CA VAL A 276 -11.31 0.73 11.60
C VAL A 276 -11.84 1.45 12.86
N ASP A 277 -12.97 1.01 13.40
CA ASP A 277 -13.46 1.47 14.71
C ASP A 277 -12.61 0.91 15.86
N THR A 278 -12.56 1.62 16.98
CA THR A 278 -11.70 1.25 18.13
C THR A 278 -12.11 -0.06 18.80
N ASP A 279 -13.33 -0.54 18.56
CA ASP A 279 -13.85 -1.82 19.04
C ASP A 279 -13.72 -2.96 18.01
N VAL A 280 -12.85 -2.80 17.02
CA VAL A 280 -12.48 -3.85 16.07
C VAL A 280 -11.15 -4.49 16.49
N CYS A 281 -11.09 -5.82 16.40
CA CYS A 281 -9.91 -6.62 16.73
C CYS A 281 -9.38 -7.32 15.47
N ALA A 282 -8.09 -7.18 15.18
CA ALA A 282 -7.44 -8.02 14.18
C ALA A 282 -7.14 -9.40 14.77
N VAL A 283 -7.62 -10.46 14.10
CA VAL A 283 -7.49 -11.86 14.52
C VAL A 283 -6.68 -12.72 13.56
N ALA A 284 -6.25 -12.16 12.43
CA ALA A 284 -5.30 -12.74 11.48
C ALA A 284 -4.56 -11.62 10.71
N ASP A 285 -3.60 -12.01 9.87
CA ASP A 285 -2.78 -11.10 9.05
C ASP A 285 -3.66 -10.17 8.18
N ILE A 286 -3.53 -8.86 8.39
CA ILE A 286 -4.38 -7.84 7.75
C ILE A 286 -4.06 -7.67 6.26
N SER A 287 -2.87 -8.08 5.82
CA SER A 287 -2.46 -7.99 4.40
C SER A 287 -3.42 -8.71 3.47
N ILE A 288 -4.10 -9.76 3.96
CA ILE A 288 -5.13 -10.52 3.23
C ILE A 288 -6.23 -9.60 2.69
N ILE A 289 -6.76 -8.70 3.53
CA ILE A 289 -7.82 -7.78 3.10
C ILE A 289 -7.25 -6.52 2.46
N LEU A 290 -6.08 -6.04 2.90
CA LEU A 290 -5.45 -4.86 2.29
C LEU A 290 -5.12 -5.10 0.81
N HIS A 291 -4.58 -6.27 0.45
CA HIS A 291 -4.36 -6.63 -0.96
C HIS A 291 -5.67 -6.61 -1.75
N ARG A 292 -6.75 -7.15 -1.22
CA ARG A 292 -8.07 -7.15 -1.89
C ARG A 292 -8.62 -5.74 -2.05
N ILE A 293 -8.53 -4.91 -1.01
CA ILE A 293 -8.92 -3.50 -1.06
C ILE A 293 -8.13 -2.75 -2.14
N ALA A 294 -6.82 -2.97 -2.24
CA ALA A 294 -5.97 -2.31 -3.22
C ALA A 294 -6.40 -2.61 -4.67
N LEU A 295 -6.98 -3.79 -4.90
CA LEU A 295 -7.47 -4.22 -6.20
C LEU A 295 -8.94 -3.83 -6.45
N SER A 296 -9.66 -3.41 -5.42
CA SER A 296 -11.05 -3.00 -5.57
C SER A 296 -11.14 -1.64 -6.26
N GLY A 297 -12.03 -1.55 -7.25
CA GLY A 297 -12.40 -0.27 -7.89
C GLY A 297 -13.47 0.50 -7.11
N LYS A 298 -13.83 0.06 -5.90
CA LYS A 298 -15.00 0.51 -5.14
C LYS A 298 -14.69 0.69 -3.66
N ILE A 299 -15.66 1.22 -2.91
CA ILE A 299 -15.60 1.29 -1.45
C ILE A 299 -15.97 -0.08 -0.90
N CYS A 300 -15.01 -0.72 -0.24
CA CYS A 300 -15.13 -2.04 0.36
C CYS A 300 -15.77 -1.95 1.75
N VAL A 301 -16.83 -2.71 1.99
CA VAL A 301 -17.55 -2.73 3.28
C VAL A 301 -18.01 -4.16 3.63
N GLY A 302 -18.24 -4.43 4.92
CA GLY A 302 -18.79 -5.70 5.39
C GLY A 302 -20.30 -5.63 5.62
N THR A 303 -21.09 -6.47 4.95
CA THR A 303 -22.54 -6.58 5.19
C THR A 303 -22.85 -7.30 6.49
N GLU A 304 -23.92 -6.89 7.16
CA GLU A 304 -24.38 -7.52 8.39
C GLU A 304 -25.30 -8.74 8.16
N GLU A 305 -24.92 -9.61 7.23
CA GLU A 305 -25.65 -10.84 6.92
C GLU A 305 -25.13 -12.00 7.79
N TYR A 306 -25.60 -12.07 9.03
CA TYR A 306 -25.20 -13.06 10.04
C TYR A 306 -26.38 -13.98 10.40
N PRO A 307 -26.53 -15.16 9.77
CA PRO A 307 -27.73 -16.00 9.93
C PRO A 307 -28.01 -16.45 11.36
N ALA A 308 -26.97 -16.53 12.19
CA ALA A 308 -27.03 -17.00 13.56
C ALA A 308 -27.04 -15.87 14.61
N SER A 309 -27.10 -14.60 14.19
CA SER A 309 -26.98 -13.44 15.09
C SER A 309 -28.33 -12.94 15.66
N ILE A 310 -28.21 -11.96 16.56
CA ILE A 310 -29.29 -11.20 17.22
C ILE A 310 -29.98 -10.19 16.26
N THR A 311 -29.57 -10.07 14.99
CA THR A 311 -29.74 -8.82 14.22
C THR A 311 -30.67 -8.88 13.00
N ASN A 312 -31.74 -9.68 13.06
CA ASN A 312 -32.84 -9.58 12.10
C ASN A 312 -34.11 -9.14 12.86
N PRO A 313 -34.67 -7.92 12.64
CA PRO A 313 -34.54 -7.02 11.47
C PRO A 313 -33.51 -5.85 11.48
N PRO A 314 -32.70 -5.55 12.53
CA PRO A 314 -31.89 -4.31 12.57
C PRO A 314 -30.79 -4.18 11.50
N SER A 315 -30.47 -5.25 10.77
CA SER A 315 -29.51 -5.22 9.65
C SER A 315 -30.16 -5.07 8.26
N LEU A 316 -31.49 -5.02 8.15
CA LEU A 316 -32.20 -4.90 6.87
C LEU A 316 -32.23 -3.45 6.36
N LEU A 317 -31.73 -3.25 5.14
CA LEU A 317 -31.46 -1.93 4.53
C LEU A 317 -32.70 -1.03 4.42
N THR A 318 -33.84 -1.60 4.02
CA THR A 318 -35.10 -0.86 3.79
C THR A 318 -36.01 -0.80 5.01
N VAL A 319 -35.66 -1.53 6.08
CA VAL A 319 -36.47 -1.64 7.30
C VAL A 319 -35.84 -0.85 8.44
N ALA A 320 -34.56 -1.11 8.74
CA ALA A 320 -33.88 -0.54 9.89
C ALA A 320 -33.39 0.89 9.61
N ASP A 321 -33.77 1.83 10.48
CA ASP A 321 -33.36 3.23 10.33
C ASP A 321 -31.84 3.40 10.47
N SER A 322 -31.21 2.57 11.33
CA SER A 322 -29.76 2.49 11.48
C SER A 322 -29.00 2.04 10.23
N MET A 323 -29.71 1.48 9.24
CA MET A 323 -29.17 1.04 7.95
C MET A 323 -29.61 1.95 6.79
N GLY A 324 -30.31 3.05 7.08
CA GLY A 324 -30.78 4.00 6.07
C GLY A 324 -32.24 3.80 5.62
N GLY A 325 -33.00 2.91 6.25
CA GLY A 325 -34.37 2.58 5.84
C GLY A 325 -35.28 3.80 5.69
N THR A 326 -35.20 4.77 6.61
CA THR A 326 -35.93 6.06 6.49
C THR A 326 -35.54 6.82 5.22
N LEU A 327 -34.26 6.90 4.88
CA LEU A 327 -33.79 7.63 3.68
C LEU A 327 -34.26 6.96 2.39
N PHE A 328 -34.16 5.64 2.29
CA PHE A 328 -34.66 4.89 1.12
C PHE A 328 -36.17 5.04 0.96
N ARG A 329 -36.95 4.97 2.05
CA ARG A 329 -38.40 5.16 2.02
C ARG A 329 -38.79 6.58 1.58
N MET A 330 -38.10 7.60 2.09
CA MET A 330 -38.34 9.00 1.69
C MET A 330 -38.02 9.25 0.21
N ASP A 331 -36.98 8.59 -0.30
CA ASP A 331 -36.53 8.73 -1.69
C ASP A 331 -37.32 7.84 -2.67
N GLY A 332 -38.00 6.80 -2.18
CA GLY A 332 -38.71 5.83 -3.01
C GLY A 332 -37.78 4.92 -3.83
N HIS A 333 -36.51 4.79 -3.42
CA HIS A 333 -35.51 4.01 -4.12
C HIS A 333 -35.34 2.61 -3.51
N ASP A 334 -35.35 1.58 -4.35
CA ASP A 334 -34.98 0.22 -3.97
C ASP A 334 -33.46 0.04 -4.11
N PRO A 335 -32.71 -0.23 -3.03
CA PRO A 335 -31.27 -0.44 -3.11
C PRO A 335 -30.88 -1.67 -3.92
N GLY A 336 -31.77 -2.65 -4.13
CA GLY A 336 -31.43 -3.94 -4.74
C GLY A 336 -30.57 -4.85 -3.84
N TYR A 337 -30.34 -4.44 -2.59
CA TYR A 337 -29.62 -5.20 -1.57
C TYR A 337 -30.48 -5.36 -0.32
N ARG A 338 -30.41 -6.54 0.29
CA ARG A 338 -31.23 -6.87 1.46
C ARG A 338 -30.65 -6.35 2.77
N PHE A 339 -29.33 -6.46 2.94
CA PHE A 339 -28.63 -6.15 4.19
C PHE A 339 -27.74 -4.93 4.03
N GLY A 340 -27.79 -4.04 5.03
CA GLY A 340 -26.86 -2.93 5.12
C GLY A 340 -25.46 -3.39 5.52
N PHE A 341 -24.51 -2.47 5.37
CA PHE A 341 -23.16 -2.64 5.88
C PHE A 341 -22.94 -1.86 7.17
N ASN A 342 -21.97 -2.35 7.94
CA ASN A 342 -21.50 -1.67 9.13
C ASN A 342 -20.43 -0.61 8.76
N SER A 343 -20.55 0.63 9.23
CA SER A 343 -19.61 1.73 8.91
C SER A 343 -18.32 1.70 9.72
N GLY A 344 -18.14 0.74 10.64
CA GLY A 344 -16.96 0.59 11.49
C GLY A 344 -15.75 -0.02 10.80
N ILE A 345 -15.91 -0.56 9.59
CA ILE A 345 -14.81 -1.06 8.76
C ILE A 345 -15.07 -0.65 7.31
N ILE A 346 -14.24 0.25 6.78
CA ILE A 346 -14.39 0.78 5.41
C ILE A 346 -13.03 0.75 4.72
N GLY A 347 -12.90 -0.03 3.65
CA GLY A 347 -11.70 -0.09 2.82
C GLY A 347 -11.88 0.64 1.49
N PHE A 348 -10.82 1.23 0.94
CA PHE A 348 -10.81 1.75 -0.43
C PHE A 348 -9.39 1.82 -0.99
N ALA A 349 -9.23 1.60 -2.29
CA ALA A 349 -7.89 1.54 -2.90
C ALA A 349 -7.15 2.87 -2.91
N SER A 350 -7.87 4.00 -3.02
CA SER A 350 -7.29 5.34 -2.98
C SER A 350 -8.34 6.43 -2.74
N MET A 351 -7.90 7.62 -2.35
CA MET A 351 -8.79 8.78 -2.20
C MET A 351 -9.51 9.21 -3.47
N ARG A 352 -9.04 8.79 -4.65
CA ARG A 352 -9.76 9.01 -5.92
C ARG A 352 -11.15 8.37 -5.90
N ILE A 353 -11.30 7.25 -5.19
CA ILE A 353 -12.57 6.53 -5.05
C ILE A 353 -13.43 7.16 -3.95
N ALA A 354 -12.83 7.46 -2.79
CA ALA A 354 -13.59 7.78 -1.58
C ALA A 354 -13.89 9.27 -1.38
N ARG A 355 -13.10 10.19 -1.94
CA ARG A 355 -13.17 11.64 -1.62
C ARG A 355 -14.57 12.23 -1.80
N ASP A 356 -15.15 12.05 -2.97
CA ASP A 356 -16.46 12.63 -3.29
C ASP A 356 -17.61 11.93 -2.54
N PRO A 357 -17.68 10.59 -2.48
CA PRO A 357 -18.65 9.89 -1.64
C PRO A 357 -18.60 10.32 -0.17
N PHE A 358 -17.41 10.43 0.41
CA PHE A 358 -17.24 10.80 1.82
C PHE A 358 -17.70 12.24 2.09
N ARG A 359 -17.35 13.19 1.22
CA ARG A 359 -17.88 14.57 1.28
C ARG A 359 -19.40 14.61 1.17
N ARG A 360 -20.00 13.75 0.34
CA ARG A 360 -21.46 13.65 0.22
C ARG A 360 -22.10 13.08 1.47
N VAL A 361 -21.47 12.12 2.16
CA VAL A 361 -21.93 11.61 3.47
C VAL A 361 -21.95 12.74 4.48
N ALA A 362 -20.80 13.39 4.72
CA ALA A 362 -20.67 14.49 5.67
C ALA A 362 -21.66 15.64 5.36
N GLY A 363 -21.73 16.08 4.10
CA GLY A 363 -22.64 17.15 3.69
C GLY A 363 -24.12 16.79 3.77
N THR A 364 -24.47 15.50 3.66
CA THR A 364 -25.86 15.03 3.82
C THR A 364 -26.25 14.97 5.29
N MET A 365 -25.37 14.48 6.17
CA MET A 365 -25.56 14.54 7.62
C MET A 365 -25.83 15.98 8.06
N ASP A 366 -24.99 16.93 7.62
CA ASP A 366 -25.15 18.35 7.93
C ASP A 366 -26.50 18.94 7.48
N ARG A 367 -26.97 18.56 6.28
CA ARG A 367 -28.26 19.01 5.76
C ARG A 367 -29.42 18.45 6.57
N LEU A 368 -29.37 17.16 6.93
CA LEU A 368 -30.39 16.51 7.75
C LEU A 368 -30.47 17.16 9.14
N LEU A 369 -29.33 17.37 9.79
CA LEU A 369 -29.27 18.05 11.10
C LEU A 369 -29.81 19.48 11.04
N ARG A 370 -29.45 20.28 10.01
CA ARG A 370 -29.99 21.63 9.83
C ARG A 370 -31.50 21.64 9.56
N ALA A 371 -32.01 20.60 8.92
CA ALA A 371 -33.44 20.41 8.71
C ALA A 371 -34.17 19.83 9.93
N GLY A 372 -33.47 19.63 11.07
CA GLY A 372 -34.05 19.02 12.27
C GLY A 372 -34.38 17.53 12.12
N THR A 373 -33.81 16.85 11.11
CA THR A 373 -34.03 15.42 10.86
C THR A 373 -32.95 14.61 11.56
N TRP A 374 -33.35 13.82 12.56
CA TRP A 374 -32.48 12.90 13.28
C TRP A 374 -32.73 11.45 12.84
N ILE A 375 -31.65 10.70 12.62
CA ILE A 375 -31.69 9.26 12.30
C ILE A 375 -30.73 8.54 13.24
N PRO A 376 -31.14 7.44 13.91
CA PRO A 376 -30.23 6.62 14.70
C PRO A 376 -29.03 6.16 13.87
N PHE A 377 -27.81 6.25 14.41
CA PHE A 377 -26.58 5.89 13.70
C PHE A 377 -26.49 6.59 12.33
N MET A 378 -26.73 7.90 12.33
CA MET A 378 -26.93 8.70 11.13
C MET A 378 -25.79 8.57 10.13
N ASP A 379 -24.55 8.43 10.60
CA ASP A 379 -23.38 8.27 9.74
C ASP A 379 -23.45 6.97 8.92
N GLN A 380 -23.81 5.86 9.56
CA GLN A 380 -24.00 4.56 8.92
C GLN A 380 -25.22 4.57 8.02
N ALA A 381 -26.33 5.13 8.48
CA ALA A 381 -27.58 5.22 7.73
C ALA A 381 -27.40 6.03 6.43
N VAL A 382 -26.75 7.19 6.53
CA VAL A 382 -26.44 8.05 5.37
C VAL A 382 -25.43 7.40 4.43
N ALA A 383 -24.39 6.74 4.97
CA ALA A 383 -23.41 6.03 4.16
C ALA A 383 -24.04 4.86 3.39
N ASN A 384 -24.87 4.03 4.05
CA ASN A 384 -25.62 2.97 3.38
C ASN A 384 -26.49 3.54 2.25
N TYR A 385 -27.28 4.58 2.54
CA TYR A 385 -28.11 5.22 1.54
C TYR A 385 -27.31 5.72 0.32
N LEU A 386 -26.28 6.53 0.56
CA LEU A 386 -25.52 7.15 -0.52
C LEU A 386 -24.68 6.13 -1.30
N PHE A 387 -23.98 5.22 -0.63
CA PHE A 387 -23.07 4.32 -1.32
C PHE A 387 -23.83 3.30 -2.18
N HIS A 388 -24.96 2.76 -1.68
CA HIS A 388 -25.80 1.88 -2.48
C HIS A 388 -26.45 2.64 -3.65
N LYS A 389 -27.01 3.83 -3.41
CA LYS A 389 -27.62 4.65 -4.47
C LYS A 389 -26.64 5.05 -5.57
N LEU A 390 -25.37 5.22 -5.24
CA LEU A 390 -24.31 5.55 -6.20
C LEU A 390 -23.69 4.30 -6.87
N GLY A 391 -24.02 3.08 -6.44
CA GLY A 391 -23.47 1.84 -7.01
C GLY A 391 -21.97 1.61 -6.74
N ILE A 392 -21.42 2.31 -5.73
CA ILE A 392 -19.98 2.36 -5.43
C ILE A 392 -19.52 1.38 -4.34
N VAL A 393 -20.42 0.52 -3.88
CA VAL A 393 -20.13 -0.48 -2.83
C VAL A 393 -19.55 -1.76 -3.42
N ASP A 394 -18.53 -2.30 -2.77
CA ASP A 394 -18.05 -3.67 -2.88
C ASP A 394 -18.20 -4.36 -1.53
N THR A 395 -19.17 -5.28 -1.43
CA THR A 395 -19.41 -6.05 -0.22
C THR A 395 -18.60 -7.34 -0.16
N GLU A 396 -18.10 -7.82 -1.29
CA GLU A 396 -17.46 -9.15 -1.39
C GLU A 396 -16.06 -9.12 -0.79
N THR A 397 -15.35 -8.00 -0.92
CA THR A 397 -13.98 -7.86 -0.43
C THR A 397 -13.84 -8.04 1.09
N LEU A 398 -14.82 -7.60 1.89
CA LEU A 398 -14.71 -7.62 3.36
C LEU A 398 -15.68 -8.58 4.06
N SER A 399 -16.89 -8.77 3.56
CA SER A 399 -17.96 -9.44 4.36
C SER A 399 -17.56 -10.84 4.83
N GLY A 400 -16.89 -11.63 3.99
CA GLY A 400 -16.43 -12.96 4.37
C GLY A 400 -15.26 -12.97 5.36
N HIS A 401 -14.55 -11.86 5.54
CA HIS A 401 -13.37 -11.74 6.40
C HIS A 401 -13.67 -11.06 7.75
N VAL A 402 -14.90 -10.62 7.96
CA VAL A 402 -15.33 -9.90 9.16
C VAL A 402 -16.35 -10.75 9.93
N GLN A 403 -16.14 -10.85 11.25
CA GLN A 403 -17.11 -11.44 12.17
C GLN A 403 -17.70 -10.36 13.08
N ALA A 404 -18.93 -10.57 13.54
CA ALA A 404 -19.49 -9.81 14.65
C ALA A 404 -19.19 -10.52 15.99
N GLY A 405 -18.80 -9.78 17.01
CA GLY A 405 -18.45 -10.31 18.33
C GLY A 405 -19.36 -9.82 19.46
N THR A 406 -19.69 -10.73 20.37
CA THR A 406 -20.25 -10.44 21.70
C THR A 406 -19.28 -10.96 22.77
N PRO A 407 -19.51 -10.69 24.08
CA PRO A 407 -18.67 -11.24 25.15
C PRO A 407 -18.55 -12.77 25.15
N THR A 408 -19.54 -13.47 24.59
CA THR A 408 -19.66 -14.93 24.69
C THR A 408 -19.62 -15.65 23.35
N ARG A 409 -19.73 -14.93 22.22
CA ARG A 409 -19.90 -15.57 20.91
C ARG A 409 -19.36 -14.72 19.76
N LEU A 410 -18.84 -15.42 18.75
CA LEU A 410 -18.53 -14.87 17.44
C LEU A 410 -19.57 -15.34 16.42
N TYR A 411 -19.96 -14.43 15.53
CA TYR A 411 -20.90 -14.67 14.46
C TYR A 411 -20.20 -14.44 13.12
N SER A 412 -20.07 -15.51 12.35
CA SER A 412 -19.54 -15.44 10.99
C SER A 412 -20.62 -15.00 10.01
N HIS A 413 -20.19 -14.26 8.98
CA HIS A 413 -21.02 -13.93 7.84
C HIS A 413 -21.59 -15.19 7.18
N VAL A 414 -22.74 -15.09 6.49
CA VAL A 414 -23.39 -16.24 5.79
C VAL A 414 -22.47 -16.92 4.78
N ARG A 415 -21.55 -16.15 4.20
CA ARG A 415 -20.49 -16.59 3.28
C ARG A 415 -19.15 -16.27 3.92
N PRO A 416 -18.67 -17.08 4.89
CA PRO A 416 -17.38 -16.83 5.52
C PRO A 416 -16.25 -17.20 4.56
N ALA A 417 -15.19 -16.40 4.55
CA ALA A 417 -13.93 -16.76 3.94
C ALA A 417 -13.16 -17.75 4.83
N ASP A 418 -12.20 -18.46 4.23
CA ASP A 418 -11.34 -19.42 4.93
C ASP A 418 -10.59 -18.80 6.12
N THR A 419 -10.20 -17.53 5.97
CA THR A 419 -9.52 -16.76 7.02
C THR A 419 -10.37 -15.58 7.44
N GLN A 420 -10.85 -15.60 8.67
CA GLN A 420 -11.45 -14.44 9.33
C GLN A 420 -10.31 -13.52 9.79
N VAL A 421 -10.39 -12.24 9.45
CA VAL A 421 -9.29 -11.28 9.64
C VAL A 421 -9.64 -10.28 10.73
N LEU A 422 -10.89 -9.80 10.77
CA LEU A 422 -11.36 -8.81 11.72
C LEU A 422 -12.58 -9.31 12.50
N VAL A 423 -12.69 -8.89 13.75
CA VAL A 423 -13.90 -9.06 14.58
C VAL A 423 -14.35 -7.70 15.07
N HIS A 424 -15.60 -7.34 14.81
CA HIS A 424 -16.19 -6.08 15.26
C HIS A 424 -17.11 -6.31 16.46
N PHE A 425 -16.82 -5.65 17.59
CA PHE A 425 -17.55 -5.79 18.86
C PHE A 425 -18.63 -4.71 19.10
N TRP A 426 -19.28 -4.23 18.04
CA TRP A 426 -20.33 -3.21 18.16
C TRP A 426 -21.51 -3.65 19.03
N ALA A 427 -21.85 -4.94 19.05
CA ALA A 427 -22.92 -5.52 19.87
C ALA A 427 -22.52 -5.78 21.34
N THR A 428 -21.29 -5.39 21.73
CA THR A 428 -20.76 -5.56 23.08
C THR A 428 -20.91 -4.27 23.90
N PRO A 429 -21.31 -4.33 25.18
CA PRO A 429 -21.34 -3.15 26.05
C PRO A 429 -19.97 -2.46 26.12
N GLY A 430 -19.94 -1.13 26.01
CA GLY A 430 -18.70 -0.35 25.88
C GLY A 430 -17.64 -0.68 26.93
N LYS A 431 -18.05 -0.85 28.19
CA LYS A 431 -17.18 -1.16 29.33
C LYS A 431 -16.44 -2.51 29.24
N ASP A 432 -16.96 -3.46 28.45
CA ASP A 432 -16.40 -4.81 28.36
C ASP A 432 -15.48 -4.97 27.15
N ARG A 433 -15.55 -4.05 26.18
CA ARG A 433 -14.86 -4.17 24.88
C ARG A 433 -13.35 -4.26 25.02
N GLU A 434 -12.74 -3.40 25.86
CA GLU A 434 -11.28 -3.39 26.04
C GLU A 434 -10.78 -4.75 26.55
N THR A 435 -11.41 -5.26 27.61
CA THR A 435 -11.04 -6.55 28.20
C THR A 435 -11.16 -7.69 27.20
N ILE A 436 -12.23 -7.69 26.40
CA ILE A 436 -12.47 -8.72 25.38
C ILE A 436 -11.42 -8.65 24.26
N LEU A 437 -11.09 -7.45 23.77
CA LEU A 437 -10.05 -7.25 22.75
C LEU A 437 -8.69 -7.75 23.22
N ARG A 438 -8.30 -7.42 24.46
CA ARG A 438 -7.04 -7.88 25.06
C ARG A 438 -7.00 -9.40 25.21
N ALA A 439 -8.07 -10.01 25.73
CA ALA A 439 -8.17 -11.45 25.87
C ALA A 439 -8.07 -12.16 24.51
N MET A 440 -8.80 -11.67 23.51
CA MET A 440 -8.76 -12.22 22.16
C MET A 440 -7.37 -12.12 21.53
N THR A 441 -6.71 -10.98 21.68
CA THR A 441 -5.33 -10.76 21.20
C THR A 441 -4.37 -11.78 21.82
N ALA A 442 -4.44 -11.94 23.15
CA ALA A 442 -3.60 -12.90 23.86
C ALA A 442 -3.84 -14.34 23.39
N THR A 443 -5.11 -14.74 23.22
CA THR A 443 -5.46 -16.07 22.69
C THR A 443 -4.88 -16.29 21.30
N ARG A 444 -5.01 -15.32 20.38
CA ARG A 444 -4.49 -15.44 19.01
C ARG A 444 -2.97 -15.51 18.95
N LEU A 445 -2.28 -14.75 19.79
CA LEU A 445 -0.82 -14.85 19.90
C LEU A 445 -0.38 -16.21 20.44
N ALA A 446 -1.07 -16.75 21.46
CA ALA A 446 -0.79 -18.08 21.99
C ALA A 446 -1.03 -19.20 20.95
N GLU A 447 -2.14 -19.14 20.22
CA GLU A 447 -2.44 -20.08 19.12
C GLU A 447 -1.35 -20.05 18.05
N ARG A 448 -0.87 -18.87 17.68
CA ARG A 448 0.20 -18.70 16.69
C ARG A 448 1.52 -19.29 17.18
N ALA A 449 1.93 -18.97 18.41
CA ALA A 449 3.15 -19.51 19.01
C ALA A 449 3.12 -21.05 19.06
N ALA A 450 1.96 -21.64 19.39
CA ALA A 450 1.77 -23.10 19.38
C ALA A 450 1.92 -23.70 17.97
N ARG A 451 1.37 -23.06 16.92
CA ARG A 451 1.53 -23.51 15.53
C ARG A 451 2.98 -23.43 15.06
N GLU A 452 3.68 -22.35 15.40
CA GLU A 452 5.10 -22.17 15.05
C GLU A 452 5.98 -23.23 15.74
N ALA A 453 5.75 -23.50 17.04
CA ALA A 453 6.44 -24.57 17.76
C ALA A 453 6.16 -25.97 17.18
N GLY A 454 4.93 -26.23 16.72
CA GLY A 454 4.55 -27.49 16.07
C GLY A 454 5.26 -27.71 14.72
N ARG A 455 5.43 -26.65 13.92
CA ARG A 455 6.17 -26.71 12.64
C ARG A 455 7.66 -26.98 12.84
N ILE A 456 8.26 -26.40 13.88
CA ILE A 456 9.67 -26.64 14.22
C ILE A 456 9.90 -28.12 14.56
N ARG A 457 8.95 -28.79 15.23
CA ARG A 457 9.06 -30.22 15.56
C ARG A 457 8.97 -31.16 14.36
N GLN A 458 8.37 -30.73 13.24
CA GLN A 458 8.28 -31.56 12.02
C GLN A 458 9.48 -31.40 11.08
N HIS A 459 10.35 -30.42 11.30
CA HIS A 459 11.54 -30.16 10.46
C HIS A 459 12.89 -30.55 11.09
N VAL A 460 12.89 -31.23 12.25
CA VAL A 460 14.11 -31.80 12.85
C VAL A 460 14.08 -33.32 12.74
N THR A 461 14.29 -33.84 11.54
CA THR A 461 14.92 -35.16 11.36
C THR A 461 16.38 -34.90 11.06
N LEU A 462 17.25 -35.18 12.03
CA LEU A 462 18.68 -35.25 11.80
C LEU A 462 18.94 -36.33 10.74
N PRO A 463 19.88 -36.12 9.79
CA PRO A 463 20.29 -37.19 8.89
C PRO A 463 20.80 -38.39 9.72
N PRO A 464 20.56 -39.63 9.28
CA PRO A 464 21.10 -40.79 9.97
C PRO A 464 22.63 -40.64 10.06
N SER A 465 23.16 -40.75 11.28
CA SER A 465 24.61 -40.84 11.49
C SER A 465 25.18 -42.05 10.75
N PRO A 466 26.40 -41.93 10.20
CA PRO A 466 27.03 -42.95 9.36
C PRO A 466 27.24 -44.29 10.06
#